data_AF-A0A0L6WXW5-F1
#
_entry.id   AF-A0A0L6WXW5-F1
#
_cell.length_a   1.000
_cell.length_b   1.000
_cell.length_c   1.000
_cell.angle_alpha   90.00
_cell.angle_beta   90.00
_cell.angle_gamma   90.00
#
_symmetry.space_group_name_H-M   'P 1'
#
loop_
_entity.id
_entity.type
_entity.pdbx_description
1 polymer ?
#
loop_
_entity_poly.entity_id
_entity_poly.type
_entity_poly.pdbx_seq_one_letter_code
_entity_poly.pdbx_strand_id
1 'polypeptide(L)' 'DSQGKELSKSYTVQTKDELASLLDDPAFVHADKVQLVEVIMDKLDAPKSLRLMMGAIAKLNTF' A
#
# COMPACT_ATOMS: atom_id res chain seq x y z
N ASP A 1 -0.77 8.80 35.45
CA ASP A 1 0.02 7.96 34.55
C ASP A 1 -0.14 8.51 33.13
N SER A 2 0.85 8.30 32.26
CA SER A 2 0.96 8.98 30.96
C SER A 2 0.92 7.96 29.82
N GLN A 3 -0.16 7.18 29.74
CA GLN A 3 -0.43 6.29 28.60
C GLN A 3 -1.67 6.82 27.87
N GLY A 4 -1.47 7.82 27.00
CA GLY A 4 -2.53 8.29 26.10
C GLY A 4 -2.99 7.15 25.20
N LYS A 5 -4.30 6.97 25.06
CA LYS A 5 -4.92 5.97 24.19
C LYS A 5 -4.30 6.06 22.78
N GLU A 6 -3.60 5.02 22.33
CA GLU A 6 -3.06 4.97 20.96
C GLU A 6 -4.21 5.06 19.95
N LEU A 7 -4.26 6.19 19.23
CA LEU A 7 -5.32 6.49 18.26
C LEU A 7 -5.07 5.87 16.88
N SER A 8 -3.88 5.32 16.65
CA SER A 8 -3.50 4.70 15.38
C SER A 8 -2.53 3.52 15.56
N LYS A 9 -2.37 2.73 14.50
CA LYS A 9 -1.38 1.65 14.39
C LYS A 9 -0.81 1.62 12.97
N SER A 10 0.50 1.42 12.85
CA SER A 10 1.20 1.38 11.56
C SER A 10 1.77 -0.01 11.29
N TYR A 11 1.75 -0.42 10.03
CA TYR A 11 2.26 -1.69 9.52
C TYR A 11 3.15 -1.41 8.32
N THR A 12 4.23 -2.16 8.17
CA THR A 12 5.07 -2.12 6.98
C THR A 12 5.09 -3.51 6.37
N VAL A 13 4.83 -3.61 5.07
CA VAL A 13 4.81 -4.86 4.30
C VAL A 13 5.64 -4.68 3.04
N GLN A 14 6.36 -5.74 2.66
CA GLN A 14 7.25 -5.72 1.48
C GLN A 14 6.85 -6.77 0.44
N THR A 15 6.07 -7.77 0.84
CA THR A 15 5.62 -8.83 -0.06
C THR A 15 4.11 -8.91 -0.16
N LYS A 16 3.63 -9.49 -1.27
CA LYS A 16 2.20 -9.75 -1.47
C LYS A 16 1.63 -10.66 -0.38
N ASP A 17 2.40 -11.66 0.05
CA ASP A 17 1.95 -12.65 1.02
C ASP A 17 1.84 -12.05 2.42
N GLU A 18 2.76 -11.15 2.80
CA GLU A 18 2.65 -10.35 4.03
C GLU A 18 1.41 -9.45 4.01
N LEU A 19 1.17 -8.76 2.90
CA LEU A 19 -0.01 -7.93 2.75
C LEU A 19 -1.29 -8.76 2.82
N ALA A 20 -1.35 -9.91 2.14
CA ALA A 20 -2.50 -10.81 2.19
C ALA A 20 -2.75 -11.30 3.63
N SER A 21 -1.69 -11.74 4.32
CA SER A 21 -1.78 -12.21 5.70
C SER A 21 -2.24 -11.11 6.66
N LEU A 22 -1.79 -9.86 6.45
CA LEU A 22 -2.24 -8.70 7.24
C LEU A 22 -3.72 -8.39 7.00
N LEU A 23 -4.17 -8.46 5.75
CA LEU A 23 -5.58 -8.22 5.40
C LEU A 23 -6.51 -9.32 5.91
N ASP A 24 -5.99 -10.53 6.14
CA ASP A 24 -6.73 -11.65 6.72
C ASP A 24 -6.72 -11.65 8.27
N ASP A 25 -5.90 -10.82 8.92
CA ASP A 25 -5.84 -10.71 10.39
C ASP A 25 -7.13 -10.09 10.94
N PRO A 26 -7.94 -10.82 11.74
CA PRO A 26 -9.17 -10.29 12.31
C PRO A 26 -8.97 -9.02 13.16
N ALA A 27 -7.81 -8.88 13.81
CA ALA A 27 -7.49 -7.70 14.60
C ALA A 27 -7.20 -6.47 13.73
N PHE A 28 -6.65 -6.69 12.53
CA PHE A 28 -6.50 -5.64 11.53
C PHE A 28 -7.86 -5.26 10.95
N VAL A 29 -8.64 -6.25 10.47
CA VAL A 29 -9.97 -6.06 9.87
C VAL A 29 -10.97 -5.36 10.79
N HIS A 30 -10.86 -5.58 12.11
CA HIS A 30 -11.76 -4.94 13.07
C HIS A 30 -11.65 -3.40 13.07
N ALA A 31 -10.46 -2.87 12.72
CA ALA A 31 -10.21 -1.44 12.50
C ALA A 31 -10.66 -0.49 13.64
N ASP A 32 -10.49 -0.89 14.91
CA ASP A 32 -10.83 -0.08 16.10
C ASP A 32 -10.17 1.30 16.18
N LYS A 33 -9.09 1.47 15.43
CA LYS A 33 -8.28 2.68 15.36
C LYS A 33 -7.80 2.88 13.93
N VAL A 34 -7.31 4.08 13.62
CA VAL A 34 -6.74 4.38 12.30
C VAL A 34 -5.57 3.45 12.03
N GLN A 35 -5.58 2.76 10.89
CA GLN A 35 -4.51 1.84 10.50
C GLN A 35 -3.80 2.37 9.26
N LEU A 36 -2.49 2.52 9.37
CA LEU A 36 -1.62 2.90 8.26
C LEU A 36 -0.86 1.65 7.79
N VAL A 37 -0.92 1.36 6.50
CA VAL A 37 -0.12 0.29 5.89
C VAL A 37 0.84 0.90 4.88
N GLU A 38 2.12 0.84 5.19
CA GLU A 38 3.21 1.19 4.29
C GLU A 38 3.56 -0.05 3.45
N VAL A 39 3.25 -0.01 2.16
CA VAL A 39 3.61 -1.05 1.20
C VAL A 39 4.89 -0.61 0.48
N ILE A 40 5.98 -1.31 0.75
CA ILE A 40 7.26 -1.06 0.08
C ILE A 40 7.24 -1.74 -1.29
N MET A 41 7.45 -0.94 -2.33
CA MET A 41 7.51 -1.41 -3.72
C MET A 41 8.78 -0.89 -4.39
N ASP A 42 9.25 -1.61 -5.41
CA ASP A 42 10.35 -1.14 -6.25
C ASP A 42 9.94 0.12 -7.02
N LYS A 43 10.89 1.06 -7.17
CA LYS A 43 10.66 2.37 -7.80
C LYS A 43 10.05 2.31 -9.20
N LEU A 44 10.32 1.24 -9.96
CA LEU A 44 9.83 1.04 -11.32
C LEU A 44 8.74 -0.02 -11.42
N ASP A 45 8.32 -0.61 -10.30
CA ASP A 45 7.18 -1.50 -10.29
C ASP A 45 5.89 -0.70 -10.41
N ALA A 46 5.01 -1.17 -11.29
CA ALA A 46 3.78 -0.50 -11.64
C ALA A 46 2.82 -1.48 -12.33
N PRO A 47 1.50 -1.25 -12.22
CA PRO A 47 0.52 -2.02 -12.96
C PRO A 47 0.79 -2.02 -14.47
N LYS A 48 0.59 -3.18 -15.13
CA LYS A 48 0.82 -3.32 -16.59
C LYS A 48 0.02 -2.30 -17.40
N SER A 49 -1.21 -2.02 -17.00
CA SER A 49 -2.08 -1.02 -17.63
C SER A 49 -1.45 0.37 -17.62
N LEU A 50 -0.87 0.78 -16.49
CA LEU A 50 -0.18 2.07 -16.37
C LEU A 50 1.03 2.15 -17.28
N ARG A 51 1.84 1.08 -17.34
CA ARG A 51 3.01 1.01 -18.23
C ARG A 51 2.63 1.15 -19.71
N LEU A 52 1.56 0.47 -20.13
CA LEU A 52 1.06 0.55 -21.51
C LEU A 52 0.53 1.95 -21.83
N MET A 53 -0.28 2.53 -20.93
CA MET A 53 -0.83 3.88 -21.07
C MET A 53 0.27 4.93 -21.16
N MET A 54 1.27 4.88 -20.28
CA MET A 54 2.41 5.80 -20.31
C MET A 54 3.17 5.71 -21.64
N GLY A 55 3.38 4.50 -22.17
CA GLY A 55 4.01 4.32 -23.48
C GLY A 55 3.19 4.92 -24.63
N ALA A 56 1.87 4.82 -24.58
CA ALA A 56 0.98 5.44 -25.57
C ALA A 56 1.00 6.97 -25.47
N ILE A 57 0.92 7.54 -24.26
CA ILE A 57 1.00 8.98 -24.02
C ILE A 57 2.35 9.53 -24.47
N ALA A 58 3.45 8.83 -24.17
CA ALA A 58 4.79 9.24 -24.58
C ALA A 58 4.89 9.35 -26.11
N LYS A 59 4.34 8.38 -26.85
CA LYS A 59 4.28 8.42 -28.31
C LYS A 59 3.44 9.59 -28.83
N LEU A 60 2.27 9.84 -28.21
CA LEU A 60 1.39 10.95 -28.60
C LEU A 60 2.07 12.31 -28.43
N ASN A 61 2.82 12.51 -27.34
CA ASN A 61 3.47 13.79 -27.04
C ASN A 61 4.79 14.03 -27.80
N THR A 62 5.31 13.03 -28.51
CA THR A 62 6.50 13.16 -29.36
C THR A 62 6.20 13.56 -30.80
N PHE A 63 4.92 13.73 -31.16
CA PHE A 63 4.48 14.39 -32.40
C PHE A 63 4.17 15.87 -32.13
#